data_AF-A0A8S1ACE2-F1
#
_entry.id   AF-A0A8S1ACE2-F1
#
_cell.length_a   1.000
_cell.length_b   1.000
_cell.length_c   1.000
_cell.angle_alpha   90.00
_cell.angle_beta   90.00
_cell.angle_gamma   90.00
#
_symmetry.space_group_name_H-M   'P 1'
#
loop_
_entity.id
_entity.type
_entity.pdbx_description
1 polymer ?
#
loop_
_entity_poly.entity_id
_entity_poly.type
_entity_poly.pdbx_seq_one_letter_code
_entity_poly.pdbx_strand_id
1 'polypeptide(L)'
;MIRQLGKPTIFLTISANEMRWMKLLTILLRLSNKYPGKSAGELNTSERYTLVSDDPVTCCIYFYKLVGSLMKMLESKQSYNPFREYFVRDYFIRIEFQHRGRRTHFIVVKQRPT
;
A
#
# COMPACT_ATOMS: atom_id res chain seq x y z
N MET A 1 17.89 17.39 -5.19
CA MET A 1 17.45 16.66 -3.98
C MET A 1 16.15 17.27 -3.46
N ILE A 2 15.12 16.50 -3.10
CA ILE A 2 13.77 17.05 -2.78
C ILE A 2 13.76 18.15 -1.70
N ARG A 3 14.75 18.14 -0.79
CA ARG A 3 14.94 19.17 0.25
C ARG A 3 15.27 20.55 -0.33
N GLN A 4 15.87 20.63 -1.52
CA GLN A 4 16.20 21.89 -2.20
C GLN A 4 14.99 22.57 -2.84
N LEU A 5 13.86 21.86 -2.98
CA LEU A 5 12.66 22.42 -3.58
C LEU A 5 11.92 23.35 -2.60
N GLY A 6 12.35 23.46 -1.34
CA GLY A 6 11.73 24.25 -0.26
C GLY A 6 10.85 23.40 0.65
N LYS A 7 10.03 24.02 1.50
CA LYS A 7 9.23 23.30 2.52
C LYS A 7 8.32 22.21 1.92
N PRO A 8 8.22 21.03 2.57
CA PRO A 8 7.27 19.98 2.18
C PRO A 8 5.83 20.43 2.45
N THR A 9 4.89 19.95 1.63
CA THR A 9 3.46 20.30 1.78
C THR A 9 2.71 19.24 2.56
N ILE A 10 3.00 17.95 2.30
CA ILE A 10 2.31 16.82 2.92
C ILE A 10 3.31 15.74 3.30
N PHE A 11 3.09 15.16 4.48
CA PHE A 11 3.71 13.92 4.92
C PHE A 11 2.63 12.85 5.03
N LEU A 12 2.82 11.73 4.33
CA LEU A 12 1.89 10.62 4.30
C LEU A 12 2.61 9.34 4.72
N THR A 13 2.05 8.63 5.71
CA THR A 13 2.55 7.32 6.14
C THR A 13 1.47 6.29 5.87
N ILE A 14 1.81 5.27 5.10
CA ILE A 14 0.90 4.19 4.71
C ILE A 14 1.46 2.89 5.28
N SER A 15 0.62 2.12 5.97
CA SER A 15 0.97 0.79 6.46
C SER A 15 0.06 -0.26 5.83
N ALA A 16 0.59 -1.47 5.69
CA ALA A 16 -0.18 -2.61 5.22
C ALA A 16 -0.95 -3.26 6.39
N ASN A 17 -2.17 -3.71 6.09
CA ASN A 17 -2.97 -4.55 6.97
C ASN A 17 -3.54 -5.73 6.16
N GLU A 18 -2.65 -6.64 5.84
CA GLU A 18 -2.85 -7.77 4.92
C GLU A 18 -4.00 -8.68 5.38
N MET A 19 -4.14 -8.84 6.70
CA MET A 19 -5.15 -9.67 7.36
C MET A 19 -6.60 -9.25 7.10
N ARG A 20 -6.81 -8.00 6.67
CA ARG A 20 -8.15 -7.45 6.38
C ARG A 20 -8.45 -7.33 4.89
N TRP A 21 -7.47 -7.55 4.02
CA TRP A 21 -7.64 -7.39 2.58
C TRP A 21 -8.21 -8.66 1.96
N MET A 22 -9.53 -8.74 1.85
CA MET A 22 -10.22 -9.93 1.31
C MET A 22 -9.73 -10.32 -0.08
N LYS A 23 -9.45 -9.35 -0.96
CA LYS A 23 -8.88 -9.63 -2.29
C LYS A 23 -7.50 -10.28 -2.21
N LEU A 24 -6.65 -9.81 -1.29
CA LEU A 24 -5.32 -10.40 -1.06
C LEU A 24 -5.46 -11.82 -0.49
N LEU A 25 -6.30 -12.01 0.52
CA LEU A 25 -6.55 -13.32 1.13
C LEU A 25 -7.06 -14.33 0.09
N THR A 26 -7.96 -13.94 -0.80
CA THR A 26 -8.42 -14.81 -1.90
C THR A 26 -7.28 -15.21 -2.84
N ILE A 27 -6.35 -14.30 -3.14
CA ILE A 27 -5.17 -14.60 -3.96
C ILE A 27 -4.25 -15.59 -3.23
N LEU A 28 -3.91 -15.31 -1.97
CA LEU A 28 -3.06 -16.18 -1.15
C LEU A 28 -3.65 -17.58 -0.95
N LEU A 29 -4.97 -17.65 -0.77
CA LEU A 29 -5.70 -18.90 -0.64
C LEU A 29 -5.60 -19.75 -1.91
N ARG A 30 -5.77 -19.13 -3.08
CA ARG A 30 -5.61 -19.79 -4.38
C ARG A 30 -4.17 -20.25 -4.63
N LEU A 31 -3.18 -19.52 -4.14
CA LEU A 31 -1.77 -19.85 -4.31
C LEU A 31 -1.30 -20.97 -3.35
N SER A 32 -1.76 -20.96 -2.10
CA SER A 32 -1.28 -21.94 -1.09
C SER A 32 -1.93 -23.31 -1.20
N ASN A 33 -3.15 -23.40 -1.75
CA ASN A 33 -3.97 -24.62 -1.81
C ASN A 33 -4.21 -25.32 -0.44
N LYS A 34 -3.98 -24.62 0.69
CA LYS A 34 -4.05 -25.22 2.04
C LYS A 34 -5.47 -25.43 2.57
N TYR A 35 -6.44 -24.64 2.12
CA TYR A 35 -7.84 -24.74 2.57
C TYR A 35 -8.78 -24.89 1.37
N PRO A 36 -8.86 -26.10 0.78
CA PRO A 36 -9.76 -26.36 -0.34
C PRO A 36 -11.22 -26.13 0.08
N GLY A 37 -11.97 -25.41 -0.74
CA GLY A 37 -13.41 -25.17 -0.54
C GLY A 37 -13.78 -24.06 0.44
N LYS A 38 -12.84 -23.49 1.20
CA LYS A 38 -13.11 -22.31 2.04
C LYS A 38 -13.08 -21.03 1.22
N SER A 39 -13.90 -20.05 1.59
CA SER A 39 -13.79 -18.67 1.05
C SER A 39 -12.95 -17.78 1.97
N ALA A 40 -12.41 -16.67 1.44
CA ALA A 40 -11.60 -15.74 2.24
C ALA A 40 -12.35 -15.14 3.45
N GLY A 41 -13.69 -15.06 3.36
CA GLY A 41 -14.54 -14.58 4.45
C GLY A 41 -14.68 -15.56 5.60
N GLU A 42 -14.61 -16.87 5.31
CA GLU A 42 -14.76 -17.96 6.29
C GLU A 42 -13.48 -18.26 7.07
N LEU A 43 -12.34 -17.71 6.63
CA LEU A 43 -11.06 -17.93 7.30
C LEU A 43 -11.05 -17.29 8.67
N ASN A 44 -10.67 -18.08 9.67
CA ASN A 44 -10.42 -17.60 11.02
C ASN A 44 -9.15 -16.74 11.09
N THR A 45 -8.98 -15.96 12.16
CA THR A 45 -7.84 -15.06 12.33
C THR A 45 -6.50 -15.79 12.25
N SER A 46 -6.39 -16.97 12.86
CA SER A 46 -5.17 -17.78 12.78
C SER A 46 -4.88 -18.28 11.37
N GLU A 47 -5.91 -18.71 10.63
CA GLU A 47 -5.75 -19.21 9.26
C GLU A 47 -5.29 -18.08 8.32
N ARG A 48 -5.85 -16.87 8.49
CA ARG A 48 -5.40 -15.68 7.75
C ARG A 48 -3.94 -15.34 8.04
N TYR A 49 -3.52 -15.49 9.30
CA TYR A 49 -2.14 -15.22 9.71
C TYR A 49 -1.19 -16.20 9.05
N THR A 50 -1.55 -17.48 9.04
CA THR A 50 -0.78 -18.53 8.34
C THR A 50 -0.61 -18.19 6.86
N LEU A 51 -1.69 -17.83 6.15
CA LEU A 51 -1.61 -17.47 4.73
C LEU A 51 -0.69 -16.28 4.45
N VAL A 52 -0.76 -15.23 5.27
CA VAL A 52 0.08 -14.02 5.10
C VAL A 52 1.53 -14.30 5.43
N SER A 53 1.80 -15.12 6.45
CA SER A 53 3.16 -15.50 6.85
C SER A 53 3.82 -16.51 5.91
N ASP A 54 3.03 -17.36 5.25
CA ASP A 54 3.52 -18.33 4.27
C ASP A 54 4.06 -17.66 3.00
N ASP A 55 3.37 -16.62 2.51
CA ASP A 55 3.75 -15.90 1.29
C ASP A 55 3.83 -14.39 1.52
N PRO A 56 4.90 -13.94 2.21
CA PRO A 56 5.14 -12.52 2.38
C PRO A 56 5.37 -11.86 1.01
N VAL A 57 6.06 -12.50 0.06
CA VAL A 57 6.43 -11.90 -1.23
C VAL A 57 5.21 -11.42 -2.02
N THR A 58 4.13 -12.19 -2.06
CA THR A 58 2.89 -11.76 -2.72
C THR A 58 2.23 -10.59 -1.99
N CYS A 59 2.17 -10.62 -0.66
CA CYS A 59 1.65 -9.51 0.15
C CYS A 59 2.38 -8.20 -0.14
N CYS A 60 3.69 -8.34 -0.26
CA CYS A 60 4.67 -7.31 -0.51
C CYS A 60 4.50 -6.67 -1.90
N ILE A 61 4.32 -7.49 -2.94
CA ILE A 61 4.01 -7.03 -4.32
C ILE A 61 2.64 -6.37 -4.38
N TYR A 62 1.63 -6.94 -3.70
CA TYR A 62 0.28 -6.40 -3.68
C TYR A 62 0.25 -5.01 -3.06
N PHE A 63 0.92 -4.82 -1.92
CA PHE A 63 1.01 -3.52 -1.27
C PHE A 63 1.74 -2.49 -2.12
N TYR A 64 2.84 -2.89 -2.76
CA TYR A 64 3.57 -2.01 -3.67
C TYR A 64 2.70 -1.54 -4.85
N LYS A 65 1.90 -2.45 -5.44
CA LYS A 65 0.93 -2.10 -6.49
C LYS A 65 -0.15 -1.14 -5.99
N LEU A 66 -0.67 -1.33 -4.78
CA LEU A 66 -1.63 -0.41 -4.18
C LEU A 66 -1.06 1.00 -4.01
N VAL A 67 0.17 1.10 -3.46
CA VAL A 67 0.84 2.41 -3.29
C VAL A 67 1.15 3.04 -4.65
N GLY A 68 1.56 2.26 -5.65
CA GLY A 68 1.76 2.77 -7.01
C GLY A 68 0.49 3.34 -7.62
N SER A 69 -0.66 2.65 -7.47
CA SER A 69 -1.96 3.15 -7.93
C SER A 69 -2.39 4.41 -7.19
N LEU A 70 -2.15 4.47 -5.87
CA LEU A 70 -2.40 5.67 -5.08
C LEU A 70 -1.56 6.85 -5.58
N MET A 71 -0.26 6.66 -5.80
CA MET A 71 0.62 7.74 -6.28
C MET A 71 0.18 8.26 -7.65
N LYS A 72 -0.15 7.36 -8.59
CA LYS A 72 -0.73 7.75 -9.89
C LYS A 72 -2.00 8.59 -9.73
N MET A 73 -2.85 8.24 -8.76
CA MET A 73 -4.06 9.01 -8.46
C MET A 73 -3.74 10.43 -7.96
N LEU A 74 -2.75 10.55 -7.07
CA LEU A 74 -2.31 11.83 -6.49
C LEU A 74 -1.54 12.72 -7.48
N GLU A 75 -0.85 12.12 -8.45
CA GLU A 75 -0.13 12.82 -9.54
C GLU A 75 -1.09 13.31 -10.65
N SER A 76 -2.27 12.69 -10.78
CA SER A 76 -3.23 13.02 -11.82
C SER A 76 -3.82 14.42 -11.65
N LYS A 77 -4.14 15.10 -12.75
CA LYS A 77 -4.89 16.37 -12.74
C LYS A 77 -6.42 16.17 -12.82
N GLN A 78 -6.87 14.92 -12.68
CA GLN A 78 -8.27 14.55 -12.93
C GLN A 78 -9.12 14.74 -11.67
N SER A 79 -10.45 14.77 -11.83
CA SER A 79 -11.40 15.04 -10.76
C SER A 79 -11.39 14.03 -9.60
N TYR A 80 -10.86 12.82 -9.82
CA TYR A 80 -10.69 11.83 -8.76
C TYR A 80 -9.47 12.09 -7.87
N ASN A 81 -8.62 13.08 -8.19
CA ASN A 81 -7.55 13.48 -7.29
C ASN A 81 -8.17 14.16 -6.05
N PRO A 82 -7.92 13.65 -4.83
CA PRO A 82 -8.45 14.25 -3.61
C PRO A 82 -7.99 15.69 -3.39
N PHE A 83 -6.88 16.10 -4.02
CA PHE A 83 -6.29 17.42 -3.92
C PHE A 83 -6.85 18.45 -4.93
N ARG A 84 -7.83 18.05 -5.75
CA ARG A 84 -8.54 18.91 -6.71
C ARG A 84 -7.57 19.64 -7.67
N GLU A 85 -7.37 20.94 -7.47
CA GLU A 85 -6.51 21.80 -8.28
C GLU A 85 -5.01 21.55 -8.03
N TYR A 86 -4.69 21.00 -6.87
CA TYR A 86 -3.32 20.64 -6.51
C TYR A 86 -3.04 19.20 -6.95
N PHE A 87 -1.86 18.95 -7.49
CA PHE A 87 -1.40 17.60 -7.82
C PHE A 87 0.04 17.40 -7.37
N VAL A 88 0.42 16.14 -7.18
CA VAL A 88 1.77 15.79 -6.77
C VAL A 88 2.68 15.86 -7.98
N ARG A 89 3.68 16.75 -7.93
CA ARG A 89 4.72 16.86 -8.97
C ARG A 89 6.04 16.25 -8.52
N ASP A 90 6.43 16.54 -7.28
CA ASP A 90 7.68 16.08 -6.68
C ASP A 90 7.37 15.32 -5.39
N TYR A 91 7.91 14.12 -5.26
CA TYR A 91 7.76 13.31 -4.06
C TYR A 91 9.01 12.47 -3.80
N PHE A 92 9.12 11.99 -2.56
CA PHE A 92 10.15 11.07 -2.13
C PHE A 92 9.48 9.95 -1.34
N ILE A 93 9.69 8.70 -1.78
CA ILE A 93 9.21 7.52 -1.09
C ILE A 93 10.37 6.90 -0.34
N ARG A 94 10.18 6.68 0.96
CA ARG A 94 11.03 5.85 1.79
C ARG A 94 10.24 4.61 2.20
N ILE A 95 10.83 3.45 1.95
CA ILE A 95 10.28 2.16 2.39
C ILE A 95 11.03 1.77 3.65
N GLU A 96 10.29 1.56 4.74
CA GLU A 96 10.86 1.09 6.00
C GLU A 96 10.28 -0.27 6.37
N PHE A 97 11.18 -1.18 6.72
CA PHE A 97 10.82 -2.47 7.30
C PHE A 97 10.89 -2.34 8.82
N GLN A 98 9.73 -2.41 9.46
CA GLN A 98 9.69 -2.49 10.92
C GLN A 98 10.23 -3.86 11.34
N HIS A 99 10.95 -3.92 12.47
CA HIS A 99 11.57 -5.14 13.00
C HIS A 99 10.57 -6.29 13.29
N ARG A 100 9.26 -5.99 13.25
CA ARG A 100 8.14 -6.94 13.38
C ARG A 100 7.51 -7.36 12.02
N GLY A 101 8.21 -7.15 10.91
CA GLY A 101 7.79 -7.60 9.57
C GLY A 101 6.70 -6.77 8.89
N ARG A 102 6.20 -5.70 9.52
CA ARG A 102 5.21 -4.81 8.91
C ARG A 102 5.89 -3.82 7.96
N ARG A 103 5.35 -3.70 6.75
CA ARG A 103 5.80 -2.73 5.75
C ARG A 103 5.11 -1.39 5.96
N THR A 104 5.92 -0.35 6.07
CA THR A 104 5.46 1.03 6.15
C THR A 104 6.10 1.83 5.02
N HIS A 105 5.26 2.47 4.19
CA HIS A 105 5.70 3.46 3.23
C HIS A 105 5.56 4.84 3.84
N PHE A 106 6.65 5.59 3.85
CA PHE A 106 6.66 7.02 4.14
C PHE A 106 6.79 7.78 2.82
N ILE A 107 5.87 8.71 2.57
CA ILE A 107 5.80 9.49 1.35
C ILE A 107 5.85 10.96 1.76
N VAL A 108 6.89 11.65 1.32
CA VAL A 108 6.99 13.12 1.44
C VAL A 108 6.56 13.70 0.12
N VAL A 109 5.52 14.53 0.16
CA VAL A 109 4.87 15.09 -1.03
C VAL A 109 5.03 16.60 -1.03
N LYS A 110 5.45 17.14 -2.17
CA LYS A 110 5.44 18.58 -2.42
C LYS A 110 4.43 18.90 -3.52
N GLN A 111 3.45 19.72 -3.16
CA GLN A 111 2.43 20.22 -4.08
C GLN A 111 2.81 21.63 -4.53
N ARG A 112 2.43 22.01 -5.76
CA ARG A 112 2.39 23.41 -6.19
C ARG A 112 1.00 23.72 -6.75
N PRO A 113 0.45 24.93 -6.54
CA PRO A 113 -0.68 25.40 -7.33
C PRO A 113 -0.29 25.48 -8.81
N THR A 114 -1.29 25.33 -9.69
CA THR A 114 -1.19 25.71 -11.10
C THR A 114 -0.94 27.20 -11.25
#